data_AF-A0A7Z7BEM0-F1
#
_entry.id   AF-A0A7Z7BEM0-F1
#
_cell.length_a   1.000
_cell.length_b   1.000
_cell.length_c   1.000
_cell.angle_alpha   90.00
_cell.angle_beta   90.00
_cell.angle_gamma   90.00
#
_symmetry.space_group_name_H-M   'P 1'
#
loop_
_entity.id
_entity.type
_entity.pdbx_description
1 polymer ?
#
loop_
_entity_poly.entity_id
_entity_poly.type
_entity_poly.pdbx_seq_one_letter_code
_entity_poly.pdbx_strand_id
1 'polypeptide(L)'
;MDKPPPAQANEPQDPGGPDFPEVATVRRARWRLQLVWLVPLVAVLIGGWLAVKAVLEQGPTVTISFKTGDGLEAGKTRIRFKNVEIGTVKKVVLSNDHTRVIATAELTKNASDMLVDDSRFWVVQPRISGGTVSGLGTLLSGSFVSMDPGKSKVVRHDFIGLETPPVIATGEPGSEFVLKGEDMGSLDVGSPVFFRRLQVGQVTSYALDQDGNGVTVHVFVNAPYDRYVTTGTRFWQASGIDVSLDAAGVRVNTQSLVSILIGGLAFQTPKETEGDPLQRKDLQLG
;
A
#
# COMPACT_ATOMS: atom_id res chain seq x y z
N MET A 1 -69.58 -98.69 -51.04
CA MET A 1 -68.97 -99.63 -50.09
C MET A 1 -68.90 -98.93 -48.74
N ASP A 2 -69.71 -99.33 -47.76
CA ASP A 2 -69.36 -100.33 -46.72
C ASP A 2 -68.16 -99.87 -45.88
N LYS A 3 -68.14 -99.85 -44.56
CA LYS A 3 -69.02 -100.25 -43.44
C LYS A 3 -68.39 -99.58 -42.18
N PRO A 4 -68.82 -99.80 -40.93
CA PRO A 4 -68.83 -98.85 -39.82
C PRO A 4 -67.70 -99.25 -38.83
N PRO A 5 -67.89 -99.42 -37.51
CA PRO A 5 -68.42 -98.61 -36.39
C PRO A 5 -67.24 -98.36 -35.38
N PRO A 6 -67.37 -98.45 -34.04
CA PRO A 6 -68.14 -97.67 -33.05
C PRO A 6 -67.25 -97.05 -31.92
N ALA A 7 -67.94 -96.41 -30.96
CA ALA A 7 -67.77 -96.56 -29.50
C ALA A 7 -66.69 -95.80 -28.70
N GLN A 8 -67.24 -95.11 -27.69
CA GLN A 8 -66.86 -95.05 -26.27
C GLN A 8 -65.95 -93.94 -25.74
N ALA A 9 -66.45 -93.44 -24.60
CA ALA A 9 -65.94 -92.43 -23.70
C ALA A 9 -64.53 -92.71 -23.18
N ASN A 10 -63.81 -91.63 -22.85
CA ASN A 10 -62.90 -91.52 -21.71
C ASN A 10 -62.56 -90.02 -21.52
N GLU A 11 -62.93 -89.44 -20.39
CA GLU A 11 -62.18 -88.30 -19.83
C GLU A 11 -60.95 -88.86 -19.12
N PRO A 12 -59.75 -88.38 -19.46
CA PRO A 12 -58.89 -87.91 -18.38
C PRO A 12 -58.04 -86.69 -18.75
N GLN A 13 -57.91 -85.81 -17.74
CA GLN A 13 -56.77 -84.94 -17.44
C GLN A 13 -56.16 -84.15 -18.61
N ASP A 14 -56.48 -82.86 -18.63
CA ASP A 14 -55.80 -81.82 -19.42
C ASP A 14 -54.28 -81.81 -19.09
N PRO A 15 -53.41 -82.27 -20.02
CA PRO A 15 -51.97 -82.19 -19.85
C PRO A 15 -51.51 -80.86 -20.44
N GLY A 16 -51.14 -79.93 -19.57
CA GLY A 16 -50.23 -78.84 -19.91
C GLY A 16 -50.70 -77.95 -21.05
N GLY A 17 -51.53 -76.97 -20.71
CA GLY A 17 -51.76 -75.81 -21.57
C GLY A 17 -50.45 -75.17 -22.05
N PRO A 18 -50.48 -74.47 -23.20
CA PRO A 18 -49.30 -74.04 -23.93
C PRO A 18 -48.32 -73.24 -23.06
N ASP A 19 -47.05 -73.64 -23.14
CA ASP A 19 -45.90 -73.01 -22.50
C ASP A 19 -45.73 -71.59 -23.06
N PHE A 20 -46.43 -70.63 -22.46
CA PHE A 20 -46.17 -69.22 -22.72
C PHE A 20 -44.81 -68.91 -22.12
N PRO A 21 -43.83 -68.41 -22.89
CA PRO A 21 -42.58 -67.96 -22.29
C PRO A 21 -42.92 -66.90 -21.25
N GLU A 22 -42.65 -67.20 -19.99
CA GLU A 22 -42.84 -66.28 -18.88
C GLU A 22 -41.99 -65.05 -19.17
N VAL A 23 -42.65 -63.97 -19.59
CA VAL A 23 -41.99 -62.71 -19.89
C VAL A 23 -41.55 -62.15 -18.55
N ALA A 24 -40.32 -62.46 -18.15
CA ALA A 24 -39.66 -61.81 -17.03
C ALA A 24 -39.60 -60.32 -17.35
N THR A 25 -40.57 -59.55 -16.83
CA THR A 25 -40.55 -58.10 -16.91
C THR A 25 -39.40 -57.63 -16.04
N VAL A 26 -38.22 -57.50 -16.62
CA VAL A 26 -37.11 -56.80 -16.00
C VAL A 26 -37.60 -55.37 -15.82
N ARG A 27 -38.03 -55.04 -14.60
CA ARG A 27 -38.40 -53.70 -14.19
C ARG A 27 -37.14 -52.84 -14.30
N ARG A 28 -36.86 -52.32 -15.51
CA ARG A 28 -35.73 -51.42 -15.75
C ARG A 28 -35.88 -50.27 -14.77
N ALA A 29 -34.91 -50.19 -13.86
CA ALA A 29 -34.89 -49.23 -12.79
C ALA A 29 -35.05 -47.83 -13.36
N ARG A 30 -36.15 -47.17 -12.96
CA ARG A 30 -36.49 -45.77 -13.26
C ARG A 30 -35.42 -44.76 -12.76
N TRP A 31 -34.38 -45.28 -12.12
CA TRP A 31 -33.21 -44.61 -11.56
C TRP A 31 -32.29 -43.94 -12.60
N ARG A 32 -32.36 -44.35 -13.87
CA ARG A 32 -31.55 -43.71 -14.93
C ARG A 32 -32.05 -42.33 -15.35
N LEU A 33 -33.33 -42.02 -15.15
CA LEU A 33 -33.91 -40.72 -15.48
C LEU A 33 -33.65 -39.66 -14.39
N GLN A 34 -33.40 -40.08 -13.14
CA GLN A 34 -33.04 -39.18 -12.04
C GLN A 34 -31.56 -38.77 -12.09
N LEU A 35 -30.68 -39.62 -12.64
CA LEU A 35 -29.25 -39.31 -12.76
C LEU A 35 -28.96 -38.21 -13.80
N VAL A 36 -29.76 -38.13 -14.87
CA VAL A 36 -29.60 -37.12 -15.93
C VAL A 36 -29.92 -35.71 -15.42
N TRP A 37 -30.84 -35.57 -14.45
CA TRP A 37 -31.22 -34.28 -13.87
C TRP A 37 -30.30 -33.82 -12.72
N LEU A 38 -29.52 -34.74 -12.14
CA LEU A 38 -28.48 -34.38 -11.18
C LEU A 38 -27.36 -33.56 -11.82
N VAL A 39 -27.02 -33.83 -13.09
CA VAL A 39 -25.92 -33.12 -13.77
C VAL A 39 -26.20 -31.60 -13.91
N PRO A 40 -27.36 -31.15 -14.41
CA PRO A 40 -27.73 -29.73 -14.40
C PRO A 40 -27.79 -29.11 -13.01
N LEU A 41 -28.34 -29.83 -12.02
CA LEU A 41 -28.45 -29.33 -10.64
C LEU A 41 -27.07 -29.10 -10.03
N VAL A 42 -26.16 -30.06 -10.20
CA VAL A 42 -24.77 -29.97 -9.74
C VAL A 42 -24.03 -28.85 -10.49
N ALA A 43 -24.25 -28.70 -11.79
CA ALA A 43 -23.67 -27.60 -12.57
C ALA A 43 -24.13 -26.22 -12.07
N VAL A 44 -25.42 -26.06 -11.74
CA VAL A 44 -25.95 -24.83 -11.15
C VAL A 44 -25.38 -24.58 -9.75
N LEU A 45 -25.25 -25.62 -8.93
CA LEU A 45 -24.63 -25.50 -7.61
C LEU A 45 -23.16 -25.08 -7.70
N ILE A 46 -22.38 -25.69 -8.59
CA ILE A 46 -20.97 -25.32 -8.81
C ILE A 46 -20.88 -23.91 -9.38
N GLY A 47 -21.71 -23.55 -10.36
CA GLY A 47 -21.75 -22.21 -10.96
C GLY A 47 -22.10 -21.13 -9.94
N GLY A 48 -23.12 -21.39 -9.11
CA GLY A 48 -23.49 -20.50 -8.01
C GLY A 48 -22.39 -20.38 -6.96
N TRP A 49 -21.73 -21.49 -6.61
CA TRP A 49 -20.59 -21.46 -5.68
C TRP A 49 -19.40 -20.69 -6.24
N LEU A 50 -19.06 -20.88 -7.51
CA LEU A 50 -17.98 -20.12 -8.18
C LEU A 50 -18.31 -18.63 -8.28
N ALA A 51 -19.57 -18.27 -8.55
CA ALA A 51 -20.01 -16.87 -8.57
C ALA A 51 -19.87 -16.22 -7.19
N VAL A 52 -20.35 -16.88 -6.13
CA VAL A 52 -20.20 -16.41 -4.76
C VAL A 52 -18.73 -16.31 -4.37
N LYS A 53 -17.91 -17.30 -4.74
CA LYS A 53 -16.47 -17.29 -4.50
C LYS A 53 -15.79 -16.11 -5.20
N ALA A 54 -16.11 -15.86 -6.47
CA ALA A 54 -15.56 -14.75 -7.24
C ALA A 54 -15.90 -13.39 -6.61
N VAL A 55 -17.13 -13.19 -6.14
CA VAL A 55 -17.54 -11.96 -5.47
C VAL A 55 -16.88 -11.81 -4.09
N LEU A 56 -16.71 -12.90 -3.34
CA LEU A 56 -16.06 -12.87 -2.02
C LEU A 56 -14.53 -12.70 -2.07
N GLU A 57 -13.91 -13.00 -3.22
CA GLU A 57 -12.47 -12.86 -3.47
C GLU A 57 -12.12 -11.49 -4.10
N GLN A 58 -13.07 -10.82 -4.76
CA GLN A 58 -12.91 -9.44 -5.22
C GLN A 58 -12.86 -8.48 -4.03
N GLY A 59 -11.87 -7.60 -4.01
CA GLY A 59 -11.75 -6.58 -2.98
C GLY A 59 -12.52 -5.30 -3.32
N PRO A 60 -12.49 -4.31 -2.42
CA PRO A 60 -13.28 -3.10 -2.56
C PRO A 60 -12.82 -2.26 -3.75
N THR A 61 -13.78 -1.59 -4.40
CA THR A 61 -13.50 -0.59 -5.42
C THR A 61 -13.48 0.80 -4.77
N VAL A 62 -12.44 1.58 -5.07
CA VAL A 62 -12.26 2.95 -4.56
C VAL A 62 -12.17 3.96 -5.70
N THR A 63 -12.58 5.17 -5.41
CA THR A 63 -12.52 6.30 -6.34
C THR A 63 -11.57 7.35 -5.77
N ILE A 64 -10.53 7.70 -6.53
CA ILE A 64 -9.51 8.65 -6.11
C ILE A 64 -9.49 9.81 -7.11
N SER A 65 -9.67 11.03 -6.60
CA SER A 65 -9.70 12.26 -7.39
C SER A 65 -8.34 12.97 -7.34
N PHE A 66 -7.69 13.11 -8.48
CA PHE A 66 -6.42 13.84 -8.66
C PHE A 66 -6.64 15.12 -9.47
N LYS A 67 -5.72 16.09 -9.40
CA LYS A 67 -5.77 17.28 -10.29
C LYS A 67 -5.29 16.95 -11.70
N THR A 68 -4.29 16.08 -11.81
CA THR A 68 -3.71 15.62 -13.09
C THR A 68 -3.81 14.09 -13.24
N GLY A 69 -3.86 13.63 -14.49
CA GLY A 69 -3.82 12.21 -14.86
C GLY A 69 -2.41 11.68 -15.12
N ASP A 70 -1.37 12.51 -14.91
CA ASP A 70 0.01 12.16 -15.24
C ASP A 70 0.48 10.95 -14.44
N GLY A 71 0.84 9.89 -15.16
CA GLY A 71 1.25 8.62 -14.58
C GLY A 71 0.11 7.72 -14.10
N LEU A 72 -1.14 8.02 -14.46
CA LEU A 72 -2.29 7.14 -14.23
C LEU A 72 -2.73 6.47 -15.54
N GLU A 73 -2.48 5.16 -15.63
CA GLU A 73 -2.86 4.31 -16.74
C GLU A 73 -3.81 3.21 -16.27
N ALA A 74 -5.00 3.16 -16.87
CA ALA A 74 -5.98 2.11 -16.63
C ALA A 74 -5.39 0.72 -16.95
N GLY A 75 -5.54 -0.21 -16.01
CA GLY A 75 -5.07 -1.60 -16.10
C GLY A 75 -3.58 -1.82 -15.86
N LYS A 76 -2.77 -0.75 -15.75
CA LYS A 76 -1.32 -0.86 -15.58
C LYS A 76 -0.81 -0.24 -14.28
N THR A 77 -1.39 0.90 -13.87
CA THR A 77 -0.98 1.58 -12.66
C THR A 77 -1.41 0.77 -11.45
N ARG A 78 -0.42 0.34 -10.66
CA ARG A 78 -0.62 -0.45 -9.44
C ARG A 78 -0.77 0.48 -8.24
N ILE A 79 -1.56 0.06 -7.26
CA ILE A 79 -1.62 0.69 -5.94
C ILE A 79 -0.70 -0.09 -5.00
N ARG A 80 0.18 0.62 -4.29
CA ARG A 80 1.15 0.02 -3.38
C ARG A 80 1.08 0.63 -1.98
N PHE A 81 1.30 -0.19 -0.97
CA PHE A 81 1.60 0.25 0.39
C PHE A 81 2.91 -0.39 0.82
N LYS A 82 3.86 0.40 1.32
CA LYS A 82 5.20 -0.09 1.72
C LYS A 82 5.86 -0.99 0.65
N ASN A 83 5.72 -0.58 -0.63
CA ASN A 83 6.20 -1.32 -1.81
C ASN A 83 5.53 -2.68 -2.09
N VAL A 84 4.46 -3.02 -1.39
CA VAL A 84 3.63 -4.20 -1.65
C VAL A 84 2.43 -3.80 -2.51
N GLU A 85 2.17 -4.56 -3.58
CA GLU A 85 1.01 -4.35 -4.44
C GLU A 85 -0.28 -4.76 -3.72
N ILE A 86 -1.21 -3.81 -3.61
CA ILE A 86 -2.49 -3.98 -2.91
C ILE A 86 -3.70 -3.71 -3.80
N GLY A 87 -3.49 -3.37 -5.08
CA GLY A 87 -4.55 -3.18 -6.05
C GLY A 87 -4.08 -2.61 -7.38
N THR A 88 -5.04 -2.27 -8.25
CA THR A 88 -4.77 -1.77 -9.60
C THR A 88 -5.83 -0.75 -10.02
N VAL A 89 -5.40 0.33 -10.66
CA VAL A 89 -6.30 1.30 -11.29
C VAL A 89 -6.98 0.65 -12.48
N LYS A 90 -8.31 0.59 -12.48
CA LYS A 90 -9.10 -0.03 -13.55
C LYS A 90 -9.58 0.96 -14.59
N LYS A 91 -9.89 2.19 -14.17
CA LYS A 91 -10.47 3.22 -15.03
C LYS A 91 -9.91 4.58 -14.65
N VAL A 92 -9.65 5.41 -15.65
CA VAL A 92 -9.26 6.82 -15.48
C VAL A 92 -10.17 7.64 -16.37
N VAL A 93 -10.91 8.58 -15.78
CA VAL A 93 -11.82 9.47 -16.50
C VAL A 93 -11.63 10.90 -16.03
N LEU A 94 -11.93 11.84 -16.90
CA LEU A 94 -12.00 13.25 -16.53
C LEU A 94 -13.35 13.54 -15.88
N SER A 95 -13.39 14.39 -14.85
CA SER A 95 -14.62 14.80 -14.18
C SER A 95 -15.54 15.56 -15.14
N ASN A 96 -16.84 15.63 -14.82
CA ASN A 96 -17.84 16.28 -15.69
C ASN A 96 -17.54 17.77 -15.94
N ASP A 97 -16.89 18.45 -14.99
CA ASP A 97 -16.45 19.84 -15.08
C ASP A 97 -15.05 19.99 -15.69
N HIS A 98 -14.40 18.89 -16.07
CA HIS A 98 -13.06 18.81 -16.62
C HIS A 98 -11.93 19.35 -15.74
N THR A 99 -12.17 19.54 -14.44
CA THR A 99 -11.17 20.10 -13.51
C THR A 99 -10.31 19.04 -12.80
N ARG A 100 -10.74 17.78 -12.79
CA ARG A 100 -10.13 16.70 -11.99
C ARG A 100 -10.12 15.39 -12.76
N VAL A 101 -9.12 14.55 -12.48
CA VAL A 101 -9.04 13.19 -12.98
C VAL A 101 -9.53 12.21 -11.92
N ILE A 102 -10.54 11.43 -12.25
CA ILE A 102 -11.16 10.43 -11.40
C ILE A 102 -10.59 9.06 -11.78
N ALA A 103 -9.80 8.49 -10.88
CA ALA A 103 -9.26 7.14 -11.01
C ALA A 103 -10.10 6.17 -10.18
N THR A 104 -10.70 5.17 -10.83
CA THR A 104 -11.35 4.05 -10.17
C THR A 104 -10.37 2.90 -10.07
N ALA A 105 -10.13 2.41 -8.85
CA ALA A 105 -9.20 1.33 -8.59
C ALA A 105 -9.86 0.18 -7.83
N GLU A 106 -9.43 -1.04 -8.15
CA GLU A 106 -9.83 -2.24 -7.45
C GLU A 106 -8.70 -2.66 -6.51
N LEU A 107 -9.01 -2.80 -5.24
CA LEU A 107 -8.06 -3.21 -4.21
C LEU A 107 -8.24 -4.69 -3.90
N THR A 108 -7.23 -5.27 -3.25
CA THR A 108 -7.33 -6.61 -2.68
C THR A 108 -8.16 -6.58 -1.40
N LYS A 109 -8.78 -7.71 -1.04
CA LYS A 109 -9.57 -7.84 0.19
C LYS A 109 -8.80 -7.45 1.46
N ASN A 110 -7.49 -7.71 1.49
CA ASN A 110 -6.60 -7.39 2.61
C ASN A 110 -6.33 -5.90 2.78
N ALA A 111 -6.74 -5.05 1.83
CA ALA A 111 -6.60 -3.60 1.93
C ALA A 111 -7.89 -2.92 2.39
N SER A 112 -8.98 -3.66 2.62
CA SER A 112 -10.29 -3.10 2.98
C SER A 112 -10.28 -2.41 4.34
N ASP A 113 -9.53 -2.94 5.29
CA ASP A 113 -9.31 -2.39 6.63
C ASP A 113 -8.45 -1.12 6.62
N MET A 114 -7.71 -0.89 5.54
CA MET A 114 -6.90 0.30 5.32
C MET A 114 -7.70 1.47 4.71
N LEU A 115 -8.96 1.25 4.31
CA LEU A 115 -9.82 2.24 3.66
C LEU A 115 -10.62 3.07 4.66
N VAL A 116 -9.92 4.00 5.31
CA VAL A 116 -10.49 4.85 6.36
C VAL A 116 -10.42 6.32 5.97
N ASP A 117 -11.18 7.16 6.67
CA ASP A 117 -11.38 8.58 6.39
C ASP A 117 -10.10 9.38 6.08
N ASP A 118 -9.05 9.10 6.85
CA ASP A 118 -7.75 9.77 6.82
C ASP A 118 -6.69 9.00 6.02
N SER A 119 -7.09 8.01 5.23
CA SER A 119 -6.19 7.32 4.30
C SER A 119 -5.79 8.23 3.14
N ARG A 120 -4.50 8.21 2.82
CA ARG A 120 -3.88 9.12 1.85
C ARG A 120 -3.40 8.35 0.63
N PHE A 121 -3.57 8.94 -0.54
CA PHE A 121 -3.12 8.38 -1.81
C PHE A 121 -2.32 9.43 -2.57
N TRP A 122 -1.23 9.05 -3.23
CA TRP A 122 -0.47 9.96 -4.09
C TRP A 122 0.18 9.20 -5.24
N VAL A 123 0.46 9.90 -6.34
CA VAL A 123 1.16 9.32 -7.49
C VAL A 123 2.67 9.43 -7.26
N VAL A 124 3.38 8.32 -7.38
CA VAL A 124 4.85 8.27 -7.34
C VAL A 124 5.35 8.11 -8.77
N GLN A 125 6.16 9.09 -9.21
CA GLN A 125 6.76 9.11 -10.52
C GLN A 125 8.28 8.95 -10.41
N PRO A 126 8.93 8.20 -11.33
CA PRO A 126 10.38 8.09 -11.36
C PRO A 126 11.00 9.44 -11.74
N ARG A 127 11.87 9.98 -10.88
CA ARG A 127 12.66 11.19 -11.20
C ARG A 127 13.93 10.78 -11.95
N ILE A 128 14.08 11.27 -13.18
CA ILE A 128 15.28 11.03 -13.98
C ILE A 128 16.31 12.09 -13.61
N SER A 129 17.17 11.78 -12.62
CA SER A 129 18.35 12.59 -12.36
C SER A 129 19.44 12.19 -13.37
N GLY A 130 19.71 13.04 -14.36
CA GLY A 130 20.80 12.84 -15.30
C GLY A 130 22.14 12.80 -14.56
N GLY A 131 22.79 11.63 -14.48
CA GLY A 131 24.10 11.54 -13.86
C GLY A 131 24.69 10.13 -13.74
N THR A 132 23.89 9.09 -13.50
CA THR A 132 24.45 7.75 -13.34
C THR A 132 23.49 6.68 -13.85
N VAL A 133 23.87 6.01 -14.93
CA VAL A 133 23.16 4.85 -15.47
C VAL A 133 23.48 3.64 -14.59
N SER A 134 22.79 3.56 -13.45
CA SER A 134 22.71 2.35 -12.64
C SER A 134 21.24 2.08 -12.36
N GLY A 135 20.61 1.25 -13.19
CA GLY A 135 19.21 0.86 -13.01
C GLY A 135 18.39 0.75 -14.29
N LEU A 136 18.86 0.02 -15.30
CA LEU A 136 18.04 -0.33 -16.48
C LEU A 136 16.74 -1.11 -16.11
N GLY A 137 16.52 -1.46 -14.84
CA GLY A 137 15.27 -2.04 -14.33
C GLY A 137 14.18 -1.06 -13.89
N THR A 138 14.48 0.22 -13.61
CA THR A 138 13.46 1.20 -13.17
C THR A 138 12.71 1.85 -14.33
N LEU A 139 13.25 1.80 -15.55
CA LEU A 139 12.57 2.21 -16.77
C LEU A 139 11.33 1.37 -17.09
N LEU A 140 11.19 0.17 -16.48
CA LEU A 140 10.10 -0.75 -16.80
C LEU A 140 8.91 -0.73 -15.84
N SER A 141 9.00 -0.07 -14.67
CA SER A 141 7.98 -0.22 -13.63
C SER A 141 6.80 0.75 -13.73
N GLY A 142 6.90 1.78 -14.58
CA GLY A 142 5.89 2.83 -14.69
C GLY A 142 5.69 3.60 -13.39
N SER A 143 4.86 4.63 -13.45
CA SER A 143 4.33 5.30 -12.25
C SER A 143 3.37 4.37 -11.51
N PHE A 144 3.29 4.55 -10.19
CA PHE A 144 2.37 3.81 -9.33
C PHE A 144 1.69 4.76 -8.35
N VAL A 145 0.54 4.36 -7.82
CA VAL A 145 -0.12 5.08 -6.73
C VAL A 145 0.35 4.47 -5.42
N SER A 146 0.87 5.29 -4.52
CA SER A 146 1.16 4.87 -3.15
C SER A 146 -0.03 5.19 -2.26
N MET A 147 -0.27 4.33 -1.28
CA MET A 147 -1.28 4.48 -0.25
C MET A 147 -0.60 4.60 1.11
N ASP A 148 -1.21 5.34 2.02
CA ASP A 148 -0.88 5.33 3.44
C ASP A 148 -2.17 5.25 4.27
N PRO A 149 -2.38 4.17 5.06
CA PRO A 149 -3.57 4.00 5.87
C PRO A 149 -3.62 5.00 7.01
N GLY A 150 -4.82 5.51 7.27
CA GLY A 150 -5.09 6.35 8.43
C GLY A 150 -5.37 5.56 9.71
N LYS A 151 -5.77 6.27 10.76
CA LYS A 151 -6.16 5.72 12.08
C LYS A 151 -7.65 5.86 12.38
N SER A 152 -8.41 6.51 11.49
CA SER A 152 -9.85 6.67 11.65
C SER A 152 -10.56 5.31 11.71
N LYS A 153 -11.71 5.27 12.39
CA LYS A 153 -12.60 4.10 12.41
C LYS A 153 -13.70 4.17 11.35
N VAL A 154 -13.79 5.30 10.65
CA VAL A 154 -14.82 5.56 9.64
C VAL A 154 -14.30 5.07 8.30
N VAL A 155 -15.00 4.09 7.73
CA VAL A 155 -14.67 3.52 6.42
C VAL A 155 -15.06 4.51 5.32
N ARG A 156 -14.18 4.69 4.33
CA ARG A 156 -14.41 5.59 3.18
C ARG A 156 -13.93 4.93 1.89
N HIS A 157 -14.58 5.24 0.76
CA HIS A 157 -14.23 4.68 -0.57
C HIS A 157 -13.93 5.77 -1.61
N ASP A 158 -14.20 7.01 -1.28
CA ASP A 158 -13.95 8.22 -2.05
C ASP A 158 -12.79 9.01 -1.42
N PHE A 159 -11.75 9.26 -2.21
CA PHE A 159 -10.52 9.88 -1.72
C PHE A 159 -10.08 11.02 -2.62
N ILE A 160 -9.41 12.00 -2.02
CA ILE A 160 -8.69 13.05 -2.74
C ILE A 160 -7.22 12.64 -2.76
N GLY A 161 -6.68 12.50 -3.97
CA GLY A 161 -5.27 12.23 -4.18
C GLY A 161 -4.42 13.45 -3.85
N LEU A 162 -3.30 13.21 -3.17
CA LEU A 162 -2.25 14.18 -2.92
C LEU A 162 -1.33 14.23 -4.14
N GLU A 163 -0.97 15.44 -4.55
CA GLU A 163 -0.03 15.67 -5.65
C GLU A 163 1.43 15.40 -5.24
N THR A 164 1.72 15.65 -3.97
CA THR A 164 3.05 15.43 -3.38
C THR A 164 2.98 14.33 -2.34
N PRO A 165 4.00 13.44 -2.29
CA PRO A 165 4.09 12.44 -1.24
C PRO A 165 4.07 13.12 0.14
N PRO A 166 3.36 12.55 1.13
CA PRO A 166 3.50 13.00 2.50
C PRO A 166 4.94 12.77 2.95
N VAL A 167 5.48 13.71 3.72
CA VAL A 167 6.91 13.67 4.10
C VAL A 167 7.23 12.57 5.11
N ILE A 168 6.19 12.04 5.78
CA ILE A 168 6.26 10.85 6.62
C ILE A 168 5.06 9.95 6.28
N ALA A 169 5.35 8.71 5.89
CA ALA A 169 4.33 7.66 5.78
C ALA A 169 3.99 7.11 7.18
N THR A 170 2.73 6.75 7.41
CA THR A 170 2.25 6.26 8.70
C THR A 170 2.97 4.96 9.09
N GLY A 171 3.59 4.98 10.27
CA GLY A 171 4.30 3.83 10.82
C GLY A 171 5.73 3.67 10.31
N GLU A 172 6.36 4.71 9.76
CA GLU A 172 7.82 4.78 9.76
C GLU A 172 8.33 4.85 11.21
N PRO A 173 9.25 3.96 11.62
CA PRO A 173 9.78 3.98 12.98
C PRO A 173 10.73 5.16 13.15
N GLY A 174 10.50 5.95 14.20
CA GLY A 174 11.26 7.16 14.51
C GLY A 174 10.44 8.12 15.37
N SER A 175 10.96 9.32 15.56
CA SER A 175 10.34 10.36 16.37
C SER A 175 10.33 11.70 15.62
N GLU A 176 9.22 12.43 15.77
CA GLU A 176 9.09 13.81 15.29
C GLU A 176 9.51 14.80 16.38
N PHE A 177 10.26 15.81 15.98
CA PHE A 177 10.75 16.89 16.84
C PHE A 177 10.35 18.24 16.24
N VAL A 178 10.02 19.18 17.10
CA VAL A 178 9.69 20.55 16.73
C VAL A 178 10.84 21.44 17.14
N LEU A 179 11.43 22.12 16.15
CA LEU A 179 12.49 23.09 16.34
C LEU A 179 11.93 24.49 16.17
N LYS A 180 12.40 25.43 16.99
CA LYS A 180 12.09 26.85 16.84
C LYS A 180 13.36 27.60 16.48
N GLY A 181 13.27 28.45 15.47
CA GLY A 181 14.36 29.32 15.03
C GLY A 181 13.85 30.72 14.71
N GLU A 182 14.77 31.67 14.59
CA GLU A 182 14.47 33.03 14.14
C GLU A 182 14.21 33.04 12.62
N ASP A 183 14.94 32.22 11.86
CA ASP A 183 14.77 32.07 10.41
C ASP A 183 14.89 30.61 9.96
N MET A 184 14.52 30.37 8.70
CA MET A 184 14.66 29.07 8.03
C MET A 184 16.02 28.87 7.36
N GLY A 185 16.81 29.91 7.22
CA GLY A 185 18.00 29.94 6.39
C GLY A 185 17.77 29.32 5.01
N SER A 186 18.45 28.20 4.76
CA SER A 186 18.42 27.42 3.51
C SER A 186 17.71 26.08 3.67
N LEU A 187 16.90 25.92 4.71
CA LEU A 187 16.16 24.69 4.99
C LEU A 187 14.87 24.68 4.17
N ASP A 188 14.55 23.54 3.59
CA ASP A 188 13.30 23.29 2.89
C ASP A 188 12.74 21.92 3.30
N VAL A 189 11.50 21.63 2.90
CA VAL A 189 10.91 20.31 3.08
C VAL A 189 11.77 19.26 2.37
N GLY A 190 12.19 18.24 3.12
CA GLY A 190 13.11 17.20 2.65
C GLY A 190 14.61 17.52 2.87
N SER A 191 14.96 18.68 3.44
CA SER A 191 16.34 18.96 3.86
C SER A 191 16.84 17.86 4.81
N PRO A 192 18.03 17.29 4.58
CA PRO A 192 18.54 16.17 5.37
C PRO A 192 18.91 16.61 6.79
N VAL A 193 18.69 15.70 7.75
CA VAL A 193 19.10 15.83 9.14
C VAL A 193 20.26 14.89 9.40
N PHE A 194 21.35 15.41 9.94
CA PHE A 194 22.59 14.69 10.15
C PHE A 194 22.88 14.49 11.64
N PHE A 195 23.34 13.29 11.97
CA PHE A 195 24.00 13.00 13.23
C PHE A 195 25.39 12.42 12.94
N ARG A 196 26.44 13.09 13.41
CA ARG A 196 27.85 12.66 13.16
C ARG A 196 28.17 12.41 11.66
N ARG A 197 27.64 13.25 10.76
CA ARG A 197 27.74 13.16 9.29
C ARG A 197 26.96 12.02 8.63
N LEU A 198 26.12 11.30 9.37
CA LEU A 198 25.17 10.34 8.82
C LEU A 198 23.81 11.00 8.65
N GLN A 199 23.18 10.87 7.49
CA GLN A 199 21.80 11.30 7.32
C GLN A 199 20.90 10.35 8.11
N VAL A 200 20.17 10.89 9.07
CA VAL A 200 19.34 10.14 10.03
C VAL A 200 17.88 10.59 10.01
N GLY A 201 17.53 11.54 9.16
CA GLY A 201 16.20 12.13 9.10
C GLY A 201 16.09 13.22 8.05
N GLN A 202 14.98 13.95 8.11
CA GLN A 202 14.69 15.07 7.21
C GLN A 202 13.71 16.07 7.83
N VAL A 203 13.73 17.29 7.33
CA VAL A 203 12.72 18.32 7.62
C VAL A 203 11.39 17.92 6.96
N THR A 204 10.30 17.96 7.72
CA THR A 204 8.99 17.46 7.29
C THR A 204 7.99 18.55 6.98
N SER A 205 8.05 19.66 7.70
CA SER A 205 7.27 20.86 7.40
C SER A 205 7.87 22.06 8.12
N TYR A 206 7.41 23.25 7.74
CA TYR A 206 7.74 24.48 8.43
C TYR A 206 6.57 25.45 8.33
N ALA A 207 6.45 26.33 9.32
CA ALA A 207 5.47 27.39 9.34
C ALA A 207 6.04 28.62 10.03
N LEU A 208 5.72 29.80 9.51
CA LEU A 208 5.95 31.05 10.23
C LEU A 208 5.07 31.04 11.50
N ASP A 209 5.65 31.44 12.63
CA ASP A 209 4.92 31.58 13.88
C ASP A 209 3.79 32.62 13.72
N GLN A 210 2.70 32.46 14.48
CA GLN A 210 1.53 33.35 14.38
C GLN A 210 1.90 34.83 14.61
N ASP A 211 2.94 35.07 15.41
CA ASP A 211 3.43 36.41 15.76
C ASP A 211 4.40 36.97 14.71
N GLY A 212 4.77 36.18 13.69
CA GLY A 212 5.68 36.55 12.59
C GLY A 212 7.16 36.66 12.96
N ASN A 213 7.52 36.45 14.24
CA ASN A 213 8.87 36.69 14.77
C ASN A 213 9.81 35.48 14.71
N GLY A 214 9.35 34.35 14.20
CA GLY A 214 10.13 33.12 14.16
C GLY A 214 9.48 32.06 13.29
N VAL A 215 10.17 30.94 13.14
CA VAL A 215 9.73 29.81 12.32
C VAL A 215 9.73 28.56 13.17
N THR A 216 8.62 27.83 13.12
CA THR A 216 8.48 26.50 13.67
C THR A 216 8.79 25.48 12.56
N VAL A 217 9.80 24.63 12.79
CA VAL A 217 10.28 23.61 11.85
C VAL A 217 10.02 22.23 12.44
N HIS A 218 9.31 21.38 11.70
CA HIS A 218 9.08 19.99 12.05
C HIS A 218 10.15 19.11 11.41
N VAL A 219 10.71 18.20 12.20
CA VAL A 219 11.80 17.32 11.79
C VAL A 219 11.48 15.90 12.21
N PHE A 220 11.69 14.93 11.32
CA PHE A 220 11.59 13.52 11.65
C PHE A 220 12.96 12.88 11.66
N VAL A 221 13.28 12.17 12.75
CA VAL A 221 14.50 11.39 12.89
C VAL A 221 14.12 9.91 12.93
N ASN A 222 14.71 9.12 12.04
CA ASN A 222 14.41 7.71 11.92
C ASN A 222 14.96 6.93 13.13
N ALA A 223 14.22 5.91 13.58
CA ALA A 223 14.75 4.93 14.51
C ALA A 223 15.88 4.12 13.83
N PRO A 224 16.94 3.75 14.56
CA PRO A 224 17.13 3.90 16.00
C PRO A 224 17.73 5.24 16.43
N TYR A 225 17.96 6.19 15.52
CA TYR A 225 18.74 7.39 15.79
C TYR A 225 18.00 8.46 16.61
N ASP A 226 16.67 8.41 16.59
CA ASP A 226 15.80 9.25 17.42
C ASP A 226 16.15 9.19 18.91
N ARG A 227 16.63 8.04 19.42
CA ARG A 227 17.09 7.88 20.80
C ARG A 227 18.23 8.82 21.19
N TYR A 228 18.98 9.35 20.22
CA TYR A 228 20.09 10.26 20.48
C TYR A 228 19.62 11.71 20.66
N VAL A 229 18.37 12.02 20.31
CA VAL A 229 17.78 13.34 20.54
C VAL A 229 17.20 13.39 21.96
N THR A 230 17.91 14.08 22.85
CA THR A 230 17.49 14.36 24.23
C THR A 230 17.20 15.86 24.43
N THR A 231 16.71 16.25 25.60
CA THR A 231 16.44 17.65 25.98
C THR A 231 17.68 18.56 25.87
N GLY A 232 18.89 18.01 26.00
CA GLY A 232 20.13 18.77 25.85
C GLY A 232 20.63 18.90 24.40
N THR A 233 19.91 18.33 23.44
CA THR A 233 20.33 18.30 22.04
C THR A 233 20.27 19.68 21.43
N ARG A 234 21.34 20.07 20.75
CA ARG A 234 21.39 21.31 19.99
C ARG A 234 21.36 20.98 18.51
N PHE A 235 20.44 21.60 17.80
CA PHE A 235 20.37 21.58 16.35
C PHE A 235 21.01 22.85 15.81
N TRP A 236 21.78 22.72 14.73
CA TRP A 236 22.32 23.86 14.00
C TRP A 236 22.22 23.58 12.50
N GLN A 237 22.24 24.65 11.73
CA GLN A 237 22.22 24.56 10.28
C GLN A 237 23.59 24.12 9.77
N ALA A 238 23.65 22.97 9.11
CA ALA A 238 24.80 22.48 8.38
C ALA A 238 24.79 23.11 6.97
N SER A 239 25.05 24.41 6.89
CA SER A 239 25.26 25.11 5.62
C SER A 239 26.76 25.19 5.36
N GLY A 240 27.17 24.61 4.24
CA GLY A 240 28.58 24.51 3.88
C GLY A 240 29.12 25.84 3.36
N ILE A 241 29.93 26.50 4.18
CA ILE A 241 31.20 27.20 3.88
C ILE A 241 31.71 27.71 5.24
N ASP A 242 32.70 27.03 5.81
CA ASP A 242 33.51 27.58 6.91
C ASP A 242 34.77 28.17 6.30
N VAL A 243 34.84 29.51 6.19
CA VAL A 243 36.07 30.21 5.80
C VAL A 243 36.77 30.65 7.07
N SER A 244 37.73 29.86 7.54
CA SER A 244 38.66 30.31 8.57
C SER A 244 39.83 31.03 7.92
N LEU A 245 40.08 32.28 8.34
CA LEU A 245 41.22 33.08 7.95
C LEU A 245 42.20 33.11 9.13
N ASP A 246 43.35 32.46 9.00
CA ASP A 246 44.41 32.49 10.02
C ASP A 246 45.54 33.45 9.62
N ALA A 247 46.43 33.75 10.57
CA ALA A 247 47.58 34.61 10.32
C ALA A 247 48.64 33.99 9.37
N ALA A 248 48.46 32.73 8.95
CA ALA A 248 49.35 32.00 8.05
C ALA A 248 48.85 31.95 6.59
N GLY A 249 47.62 32.40 6.31
CA GLY A 249 47.08 32.58 4.97
C GLY A 249 45.71 31.93 4.75
N VAL A 250 45.27 31.87 3.50
CA VAL A 250 43.99 31.27 3.12
C VAL A 250 44.21 29.79 2.80
N ARG A 251 43.68 28.88 3.64
CA ARG A 251 43.71 27.43 3.38
C ARG A 251 42.43 26.98 2.67
N VAL A 252 42.52 26.70 1.36
CA VAL A 252 41.38 26.20 0.58
C VAL A 252 41.45 24.68 0.42
N ASN A 253 40.61 23.93 1.13
CA ASN A 253 40.41 22.50 0.90
C ASN A 253 39.34 22.30 -0.20
N THR A 254 39.77 22.10 -1.46
CA THR A 254 38.88 21.96 -2.63
C THR A 254 38.25 20.58 -2.81
N GLN A 255 38.66 19.56 -2.03
CA GLN A 255 38.25 18.16 -2.23
C GLN A 255 36.81 17.81 -1.81
N SER A 256 36.01 18.77 -1.30
CA SER A 256 34.66 18.49 -0.76
C SER A 256 33.51 19.27 -1.44
N LEU A 257 33.75 19.92 -2.58
CA LEU A 257 32.76 20.81 -3.22
C LEU A 257 31.46 20.10 -3.67
N VAL A 258 31.49 18.79 -3.93
CA VAL A 258 30.29 18.03 -4.33
C VAL A 258 29.39 17.66 -3.13
N SER A 259 29.89 17.77 -1.90
CA SER A 259 29.15 17.45 -0.66
C SER A 259 28.52 18.67 0.03
N ILE A 260 28.75 19.88 -0.50
CA ILE A 260 28.52 21.18 0.18
C ILE A 260 27.19 21.86 -0.21
N LEU A 261 26.46 21.35 -1.22
CA LEU A 261 25.34 22.08 -1.82
C LEU A 261 23.95 21.78 -1.25
N ILE A 262 23.80 20.76 -0.40
CA ILE A 262 22.50 20.45 0.21
C ILE A 262 22.55 20.92 1.66
N GLY A 263 22.10 22.16 1.88
CA GLY A 263 21.88 22.67 3.23
C GLY A 263 21.03 21.69 4.04
N GLY A 264 21.39 21.50 5.30
CA GLY A 264 20.72 20.54 6.18
C GLY A 264 20.75 20.95 7.64
N LEU A 265 20.17 20.12 8.50
CA LEU A 265 20.28 20.26 9.95
C LEU A 265 21.30 19.26 10.46
N ALA A 266 22.12 19.64 11.43
CA ALA A 266 22.91 18.70 12.20
C ALA A 266 22.56 18.83 13.67
N PHE A 267 22.61 17.72 14.39
CA PHE A 267 22.45 17.75 15.84
C PHE A 267 23.56 17.02 16.57
N GLN A 268 23.80 17.48 17.78
CA GLN A 268 24.66 16.81 18.74
C GLN A 268 24.09 17.00 20.13
N THR A 269 24.15 15.91 20.86
CA THR A 269 23.85 15.87 22.29
C THR A 269 25.19 16.04 22.99
N PRO A 270 25.40 17.14 23.72
CA PRO A 270 26.56 17.26 24.59
C PRO A 270 26.63 15.99 25.44
N LYS A 271 27.83 15.40 25.57
CA LYS A 271 28.01 14.42 26.64
C LYS A 271 27.72 15.20 27.92
N GLU A 272 26.70 14.77 28.68
CA GLU A 272 26.64 15.14 30.09
C GLU A 272 28.03 14.90 30.63
N THR A 273 28.67 15.98 31.03
CA THR A 273 29.85 15.85 31.86
C THR A 273 29.27 15.19 33.11
N GLU A 274 29.56 13.90 33.30
CA GLU A 274 29.57 13.28 34.62
C GLU A 274 30.55 14.12 35.44
N GLY A 275 30.03 15.26 35.90
CA GLY A 275 30.74 16.29 36.61
C GLY A 275 30.56 15.97 38.07
N ASP A 276 31.66 15.50 38.64
CA ASP A 276 32.11 15.67 40.02
C ASP A 276 31.13 16.44 40.93
N PRO A 277 30.74 15.91 42.11
CA PRO A 277 29.77 16.54 42.97
C PRO A 277 30.16 17.98 43.28
N LEU A 278 29.22 18.90 43.05
CA LEU A 278 29.34 20.32 43.36
C LEU A 278 29.86 20.53 44.79
N GLN A 279 31.17 20.74 44.94
CA GLN A 279 31.69 21.48 46.08
C GLN A 279 31.23 22.92 45.91
N ARG A 280 30.19 23.27 46.66
CA ARG A 280 29.90 24.63 47.12
C ARG A 280 31.20 25.43 47.28
N LYS A 281 31.36 26.45 46.45
CA LYS A 281 31.99 27.73 46.81
C LYS A 281 31.65 28.76 45.74
N ASP A 282 30.67 29.58 46.09
CA ASP A 282 30.71 31.03 45.98
C ASP A 282 31.14 31.69 44.64
N LEU A 283 30.17 32.43 44.06
CA LEU A 283 30.26 33.80 43.54
C LEU A 283 30.17 34.07 42.01
N GLN A 284 29.08 34.80 41.72
CA GLN A 284 28.92 36.03 40.91
C GLN A 284 28.88 36.01 39.37
N LEU A 285 28.05 36.97 38.91
CA LEU A 285 27.51 37.26 37.58
C LEU A 285 28.55 37.73 36.54
N GLY A 286 28.21 37.47 35.27
CA GLY A 286 28.69 38.12 34.05
C GLY A 286 27.74 37.80 32.90
#